data_AF-A0AA39SKP2-F1
#
_entry.id   AF-A0AA39SKP2-F1
#
_cell.length_a   1.000
_cell.length_b   1.000
_cell.length_c   1.000
_cell.angle_alpha   90.00
_cell.angle_beta   90.00
_cell.angle_gamma   90.00
#
_symmetry.space_group_name_H-M   'P 1'
#
loop_
_entity.id
_entity.type
_entity.pdbx_description
1 polymer ?
#
loop_
_entity_poly.entity_id
_entity_poly.type
_entity_poly.pdbx_seq_one_letter_code
_entity_poly.pdbx_strand_id
1 'polypeptide(L)'
;MCKLKVMGSSSAITSSLVWFNAFVLFLLTIHCTATEISYHDHCSSIVPESPITAPEFASFPFPPFQNGYYDGGDRILNSYPSNYSIDNDKFLSFQTQHVFRTDHESVFKVEASLILHFKNRNYLVQNMTYAGSFYSPRRSRKSSTSFSLKGFWSEYTGELCMVGTSSSYSREGKLLHLTAVLQLSGVKNSTITSLIRGTLWSLSSADDPNYFEPISILMFLLTNYQYAKNSNEFKNECSGDINVAESSSLSLHLGRSICSVLEYPINTFQLDYASDCNSSKTCNSFGDDVGFLPQLMSLNTIQCSSDGQSLRFLMEFPNSNYVGFYHSFNPNTMFVGEGTWIGRRI
;
A
#
# COMPACT_ATOMS: atom_id res chain seq x y z
N MET A 1 -5.52 20.39 26.02
CA MET A 1 -6.77 20.78 26.70
C MET A 1 -6.74 22.29 26.95
N CYS A 2 -7.34 23.10 26.08
CA CYS A 2 -7.31 24.56 26.22
C CYS A 2 -8.51 25.02 27.07
N LYS A 3 -8.26 25.60 28.24
CA LYS A 3 -9.29 26.26 29.05
C LYS A 3 -9.35 27.75 28.66
N LEU A 4 -10.53 28.20 28.25
CA LEU A 4 -10.83 29.62 28.09
C LEU A 4 -11.01 30.25 29.47
N LYS A 5 -10.26 31.31 29.79
CA LYS A 5 -10.55 32.18 30.93
C LYS A 5 -11.03 33.53 30.39
N VAL A 6 -12.33 33.77 30.46
CA VAL A 6 -12.91 35.07 30.12
C VAL A 6 -12.81 35.97 31.36
N MET A 7 -12.02 37.04 31.28
CA MET A 7 -12.03 38.12 32.28
C MET A 7 -12.93 39.23 31.74
N GLY A 8 -14.05 39.48 32.42
CA GLY A 8 -14.92 40.61 32.13
C GLY A 8 -14.41 41.86 32.83
N SER A 9 -14.32 42.97 32.09
CA SER A 9 -14.26 44.31 32.69
C SER A 9 -15.22 45.24 31.97
N SER A 10 -16.10 45.86 32.77
CA SER A 10 -17.01 46.93 32.40
C SER A 10 -16.28 48.28 32.49
N SER A 11 -16.32 49.10 31.45
CA SER A 11 -16.60 50.55 31.58
C SER A 11 -16.51 51.32 30.25
N ALA A 12 -17.55 52.14 30.06
CA ALA A 12 -17.59 53.49 29.47
C ALA A 12 -17.10 53.73 28.03
N ILE A 13 -18.09 54.08 27.20
CA ILE A 13 -18.04 54.52 25.82
C ILE A 13 -17.43 55.93 25.75
N THR A 14 -16.26 56.08 25.13
CA THR A 14 -15.94 57.15 24.14
C THR A 14 -14.54 56.88 23.57
N SER A 15 -14.40 56.91 22.24
CA SER A 15 -13.18 56.56 21.45
C SER A 15 -12.98 55.05 21.16
N SER A 16 -14.04 54.39 20.66
CA SER A 16 -14.16 52.92 20.66
C SER A 16 -13.94 52.22 19.30
N LEU A 17 -13.60 52.89 18.19
CA LEU A 17 -13.45 52.16 16.90
C LEU A 17 -12.03 51.71 16.59
N VAL A 18 -11.00 52.45 17.01
CA VAL A 18 -9.61 52.09 16.67
C VAL A 18 -9.07 51.00 17.61
N TRP A 19 -9.45 51.04 18.89
CA TRP A 19 -9.03 50.04 19.88
C TRP A 19 -9.75 48.70 19.74
N PHE A 20 -11.02 48.69 19.26
CA PHE A 20 -11.76 47.45 19.05
C PHE A 20 -11.17 46.62 17.89
N ASN A 21 -10.68 47.27 16.84
CA ASN A 21 -10.02 46.59 15.73
C ASN A 21 -8.64 46.03 16.11
N ALA A 22 -7.87 46.73 16.94
CA ALA A 22 -6.61 46.21 17.45
C ALA A 22 -6.81 45.02 18.40
N PHE A 23 -7.86 45.04 19.22
CA PHE A 23 -8.18 43.95 20.15
C PHE A 23 -8.72 42.69 19.45
N VAL A 24 -9.51 42.85 18.38
CA VAL A 24 -9.97 41.72 17.55
C VAL A 24 -8.83 41.10 16.73
N LEU A 25 -7.88 41.91 16.24
CA LEU A 25 -6.68 41.40 15.57
C LEU A 25 -5.73 40.64 16.51
N PHE A 26 -5.68 41.03 17.79
CA PHE A 26 -4.88 40.32 18.81
C PHE A 26 -5.54 39.01 19.31
N LEU A 27 -6.86 38.86 19.13
CA LEU A 27 -7.62 37.67 19.53
C LEU A 27 -7.60 36.53 18.49
N LEU A 28 -7.04 36.76 17.30
CA LEU A 28 -7.00 35.77 16.21
C LEU A 28 -5.66 35.03 16.08
N THR A 29 -4.65 35.33 16.90
CA THR A 29 -3.41 34.54 16.93
C THR A 29 -3.53 33.40 17.94
N ILE A 30 -4.45 32.46 17.67
CA ILE A 30 -4.39 31.13 18.27
C ILE A 30 -3.19 30.43 17.64
N HIS A 31 -2.00 30.61 18.22
CA HIS A 31 -0.90 29.68 17.99
C HIS A 31 -1.28 28.36 18.65
N CYS A 32 -1.98 27.53 17.90
CA CYS A 32 -2.05 26.12 18.21
C CYS A 32 -0.64 25.58 17.88
N THR A 33 0.27 25.60 18.85
CA THR A 33 1.51 24.83 18.72
C THR A 33 1.10 23.37 18.83
N ALA A 34 0.71 22.78 17.70
CA ALA A 34 0.88 21.35 17.53
C ALA A 34 2.34 21.07 17.91
N THR A 35 2.55 20.20 18.89
CA THR A 35 3.90 19.76 19.24
C THR A 35 4.51 19.17 17.99
N GLU A 36 5.40 19.92 17.36
CA GLU A 36 6.06 19.50 16.14
C GLU A 36 6.94 18.32 16.51
N ILE A 37 6.72 17.19 15.84
CA ILE A 37 7.52 15.98 16.09
C ILE A 37 8.94 16.27 15.63
N SER A 38 9.88 16.14 16.56
CA SER A 38 11.30 16.30 16.29
C SER A 38 11.77 15.17 15.36
N TYR A 39 12.19 15.53 14.13
CA TYR A 39 12.81 14.56 13.23
C TYR A 39 14.12 14.03 13.83
N HIS A 40 14.90 14.95 14.40
CA HIS A 40 16.24 14.68 14.89
C HIS A 40 16.26 13.55 15.94
N ASP A 41 15.28 13.54 16.85
CA ASP A 41 15.25 12.58 17.96
C ASP A 41 14.85 11.16 17.53
N HIS A 42 14.35 10.98 16.32
CA HIS A 42 13.76 9.73 15.86
C HIS A 42 14.41 9.15 14.61
N CYS A 43 14.98 10.00 13.75
CA CYS A 43 15.43 9.59 12.42
C CYS A 43 16.88 9.95 12.09
N SER A 44 17.52 10.91 12.79
CA SER A 44 18.88 11.36 12.45
C SER A 44 19.93 10.25 12.44
N SER A 45 19.74 9.18 13.23
CA SER A 45 20.64 8.04 13.25
C SER A 45 20.51 7.12 12.03
N ILE A 46 19.43 7.26 11.26
CA ILE A 46 19.11 6.45 10.07
C ILE A 46 19.44 7.24 8.81
N VAL A 47 18.90 8.45 8.72
CA VAL A 47 19.22 9.40 7.64
C VAL A 47 19.45 10.77 8.29
N PRO A 48 20.60 11.42 8.04
CA PRO A 48 20.87 12.73 8.63
C PRO A 48 19.90 13.77 8.09
N GLU A 49 19.46 14.67 8.97
CA GLU A 49 18.71 15.86 8.58
C GLU A 49 19.63 16.84 7.83
N SER A 50 19.15 17.35 6.70
CA SER A 50 19.93 18.22 5.82
C SER A 50 19.08 19.39 5.27
N PRO A 51 19.60 20.63 5.28
CA PRO A 51 18.92 21.79 4.70
C PRO A 51 18.52 21.61 3.24
N ILE A 52 17.33 22.09 2.88
CA ILE A 52 16.80 22.05 1.51
C ILE A 52 17.55 23.06 0.62
N THR A 53 17.94 22.64 -0.58
CA THR A 53 18.59 23.51 -1.59
C THR A 53 17.68 23.83 -2.77
N ALA A 54 16.96 22.84 -3.31
CA ALA A 54 16.10 23.00 -4.47
C ALA A 54 15.01 21.91 -4.53
N PRO A 55 13.87 22.15 -5.20
CA PRO A 55 12.92 21.07 -5.51
C PRO A 55 13.54 20.04 -6.46
N GLU A 56 13.22 18.76 -6.24
CA GLU A 56 13.57 17.65 -7.12
C GLU A 56 12.30 17.19 -7.86
N PHE A 57 12.32 17.30 -9.19
CA PHE A 57 11.18 16.89 -10.03
C PHE A 57 11.30 15.46 -10.56
N ALA A 58 12.43 14.79 -10.33
CA ALA A 58 12.60 13.39 -10.69
C ALA A 58 11.67 12.51 -9.84
N SER A 59 10.88 11.65 -10.48
CA SER A 59 9.97 10.69 -9.83
C SER A 59 10.67 9.44 -9.30
N PHE A 60 11.99 9.47 -9.16
CA PHE A 60 12.81 8.35 -8.71
C PHE A 60 13.39 8.60 -7.31
N PRO A 61 13.36 7.62 -6.39
CA PRO A 61 12.64 6.33 -6.43
C PRO A 61 11.15 6.46 -6.09
N PHE A 62 10.65 7.69 -5.88
CA PHE A 62 9.32 7.97 -5.37
C PHE A 62 8.33 8.37 -6.48
N PRO A 63 7.60 7.41 -7.07
CA PRO A 63 6.53 7.76 -7.99
C PRO A 63 5.42 8.53 -7.22
N PRO A 64 4.55 9.28 -7.94
CA PRO A 64 3.46 10.01 -7.30
C PRO A 64 2.53 9.10 -6.47
N PHE A 65 2.33 7.87 -6.92
CA PHE A 65 1.51 6.87 -6.26
C PHE A 65 2.21 5.52 -6.27
N GLN A 66 2.27 4.87 -5.11
CA GLN A 66 2.78 3.52 -4.95
C GLN A 66 1.86 2.73 -4.03
N ASN A 67 1.50 1.51 -4.44
CA ASN A 67 0.68 0.63 -3.62
C ASN A 67 1.54 -0.43 -2.93
N GLY A 68 1.00 -0.98 -1.85
CA GLY A 68 1.60 -2.11 -1.17
C GLY A 68 0.68 -2.75 -0.15
N TYR A 69 1.29 -3.49 0.75
CA TYR A 69 0.60 -4.30 1.75
C TYR A 69 1.12 -3.95 3.14
N TYR A 70 0.25 -4.11 4.13
CA TYR A 70 0.63 -3.94 5.52
C TYR A 70 -0.01 -5.02 6.39
N ASP A 71 0.62 -5.23 7.55
CA ASP A 71 0.07 -6.04 8.63
C ASP A 71 0.10 -5.27 9.96
N GLY A 72 -0.90 -5.51 10.81
CA GLY A 72 -1.18 -4.75 12.03
C GLY A 72 -2.23 -3.62 11.85
N GLY A 73 -2.23 -2.66 12.78
CA GLY A 73 -3.06 -1.44 12.72
C GLY A 73 -4.50 -1.55 13.24
N ASP A 74 -4.85 -2.63 13.92
CA ASP A 74 -6.25 -2.94 14.28
C ASP A 74 -6.90 -1.96 15.27
N ARG A 75 -6.09 -1.19 16.02
CA ARG A 75 -6.56 -0.14 16.95
C ARG A 75 -6.98 1.14 16.26
N ILE A 76 -6.30 1.49 15.16
CA ILE A 76 -6.48 2.77 14.48
C ILE A 76 -7.38 2.66 13.25
N LEU A 77 -7.60 1.45 12.77
CA LEU A 77 -8.55 1.13 11.72
C LEU A 77 -9.87 0.74 12.40
N ASN A 78 -10.92 1.54 12.21
CA ASN A 78 -12.26 1.33 12.80
C ASN A 78 -12.94 0.06 12.26
N SER A 79 -12.39 -1.08 12.65
CA SER A 79 -12.88 -2.42 12.39
C SER A 79 -13.81 -2.78 13.53
N TYR A 80 -15.12 -2.71 13.28
CA TYR A 80 -16.06 -3.54 14.02
C TYR A 80 -15.97 -4.94 13.41
N PRO A 81 -15.33 -5.93 14.07
CA PRO A 81 -15.39 -7.30 13.60
C PRO A 81 -16.85 -7.73 13.67
N SER A 82 -17.48 -7.94 12.52
CA SER A 82 -18.74 -8.66 12.51
C SER A 82 -18.41 -10.14 12.57
N ASN A 83 -19.14 -10.94 13.35
CA ASN A 83 -18.95 -12.40 13.43
C ASN A 83 -19.11 -13.15 12.08
N TYR A 84 -19.39 -12.44 10.99
CA TYR A 84 -19.56 -12.95 9.63
C TYR A 84 -18.54 -12.38 8.63
N SER A 85 -17.47 -11.70 9.09
CA SER A 85 -16.39 -11.23 8.22
C SER A 85 -15.43 -12.37 7.94
N ILE A 86 -15.44 -12.86 6.70
CA ILE A 86 -14.61 -13.97 6.23
C ILE A 86 -13.31 -13.43 5.60
N ASP A 87 -13.38 -12.28 4.93
CA ASP A 87 -12.23 -11.66 4.25
C ASP A 87 -12.03 -10.20 4.68
N ASN A 88 -10.79 -9.90 5.08
CA ASN A 88 -10.32 -8.55 5.34
C ASN A 88 -9.27 -8.19 4.28
N ASP A 89 -9.56 -7.13 3.53
CA ASP A 89 -8.69 -6.58 2.51
C ASP A 89 -7.86 -5.46 3.16
N LYS A 90 -6.55 -5.72 3.38
CA LYS A 90 -5.58 -4.73 3.89
C LYS A 90 -4.57 -4.38 2.80
N PHE A 91 -4.56 -3.10 2.39
CA PHE A 91 -3.58 -2.57 1.43
C PHE A 91 -3.24 -1.12 1.78
N LEU A 92 -2.06 -0.65 1.37
CA LEU A 92 -1.65 0.73 1.58
C LEU A 92 -1.42 1.44 0.25
N SER A 93 -1.49 2.76 0.31
CA SER A 93 -1.03 3.66 -0.73
C SER A 93 -0.06 4.68 -0.14
N PHE A 94 1.13 4.76 -0.71
CA PHE A 94 2.13 5.79 -0.43
C PHE A 94 2.06 6.84 -1.54
N GLN A 95 1.75 8.07 -1.17
CA GLN A 95 1.56 9.20 -2.09
C GLN A 95 2.66 10.23 -1.87
N THR A 96 3.58 10.33 -2.82
CA THR A 96 4.66 11.29 -2.77
C THR A 96 4.12 12.66 -3.18
N GLN A 97 4.28 13.66 -2.31
CA GLN A 97 3.82 15.02 -2.56
C GLN A 97 4.95 15.89 -3.09
N HIS A 98 6.08 15.91 -2.37
CA HIS A 98 7.24 16.71 -2.73
C HIS A 98 8.53 15.97 -2.41
N VAL A 99 9.52 16.18 -3.27
CA VAL A 99 10.90 15.75 -3.05
C VAL A 99 11.81 16.96 -3.23
N PHE A 100 12.79 17.11 -2.36
CA PHE A 100 13.75 18.22 -2.41
C PHE A 100 15.17 17.71 -2.30
N ARG A 101 16.07 18.32 -3.08
CA ARG A 101 17.51 18.20 -2.88
C ARG A 101 17.91 18.86 -1.58
N THR A 102 18.96 18.32 -0.98
CA THR A 102 19.57 18.91 0.20
C THR A 102 21.00 19.37 -0.08
N ASP A 103 21.69 19.88 0.94
CA ASP A 103 23.10 20.23 0.87
C ASP A 103 24.03 19.00 0.81
N HIS A 104 23.53 17.84 1.26
CA HIS A 104 24.22 16.56 1.16
C HIS A 104 23.79 15.84 -0.13
N GLU A 105 24.76 15.58 -1.03
CA GLU A 105 24.52 15.16 -2.42
C GLU A 105 23.63 13.93 -2.58
N SER A 106 23.69 12.98 -1.63
CA SER A 106 22.91 11.73 -1.65
C SER A 106 21.73 11.69 -0.67
N VAL A 107 21.32 12.83 -0.12
CA VAL A 107 20.19 12.93 0.81
C VAL A 107 19.11 13.85 0.24
N PHE A 108 17.87 13.39 0.32
CA PHE A 108 16.71 14.10 -0.19
C PHE A 108 15.66 14.23 0.89
N LYS A 109 15.04 15.41 0.99
CA LYS A 109 13.86 15.59 1.84
C LYS A 109 12.63 15.09 1.08
N VAL A 110 11.80 14.30 1.76
CA VAL A 110 10.58 13.72 1.19
C VAL A 110 9.37 14.13 2.04
N GLU A 111 8.31 14.56 1.37
CA GLU A 111 7.00 14.81 1.96
C GLU A 111 5.98 13.90 1.29
N ALA A 112 5.24 13.13 2.08
CA ALA A 112 4.34 12.11 1.58
C ALA A 112 3.13 11.88 2.48
N SER A 113 2.12 11.22 1.92
CA SER A 113 1.00 10.65 2.67
C SER A 113 1.04 9.13 2.61
N LEU A 114 1.02 8.48 3.78
CA LEU A 114 0.83 7.04 3.90
C LEU A 114 -0.62 6.76 4.27
N ILE A 115 -1.37 6.12 3.36
CA ILE A 115 -2.78 5.80 3.54
C ILE A 115 -2.93 4.30 3.75
N LEU A 116 -3.40 3.92 4.93
CA LEU A 116 -3.73 2.53 5.26
C LEU A 116 -5.19 2.29 4.95
N HIS A 117 -5.48 1.43 3.97
CA HIS A 117 -6.83 1.07 3.60
C HIS A 117 -7.23 -0.25 4.26
N PHE A 118 -8.44 -0.27 4.78
CA PHE A 118 -9.06 -1.46 5.34
C PHE A 118 -10.46 -1.62 4.76
N LYS A 119 -10.76 -2.82 4.30
CA LYS A 119 -12.05 -3.13 3.74
C LYS A 119 -12.53 -4.48 4.25
N ASN A 120 -13.68 -4.45 4.92
CA ASN A 120 -14.33 -5.66 5.43
C ASN A 120 -15.43 -6.10 4.46
N ARG A 121 -15.41 -7.39 4.08
CA ARG A 121 -16.45 -8.03 3.28
C ARG A 121 -17.29 -8.96 4.15
N ASN A 122 -18.58 -8.65 4.25
CA ASN A 122 -19.55 -9.50 4.94
C ASN A 122 -20.37 -10.29 3.91
N TYR A 123 -20.35 -11.62 4.04
CA TYR A 123 -21.24 -12.52 3.30
C TYR A 123 -22.36 -13.01 4.24
N LEU A 124 -23.62 -12.87 3.83
CA LEU A 124 -24.73 -13.55 4.51
C LEU A 124 -24.92 -14.92 3.89
N VAL A 125 -24.88 -15.97 4.70
CA VAL A 125 -25.46 -17.28 4.34
C VAL A 125 -26.97 -17.15 4.49
N GLN A 126 -27.70 -17.02 3.39
CA GLN A 126 -29.15 -17.22 3.40
C GLN A 126 -29.43 -18.70 3.11
N ASN A 127 -30.26 -19.32 3.96
CA ASN A 127 -30.83 -20.65 3.71
C ASN A 127 -31.58 -20.63 2.38
N MET A 128 -31.16 -21.52 1.47
CA MET A 128 -31.63 -21.62 0.08
C MET A 128 -32.79 -22.61 -0.05
N THR A 129 -33.82 -22.22 -0.80
CA THR A 129 -34.61 -23.15 -1.62
C THR A 129 -34.44 -22.75 -3.09
N TYR A 130 -33.75 -23.62 -3.84
CA TYR A 130 -33.68 -23.75 -5.30
C TYR A 130 -33.21 -22.54 -6.15
N ALA A 131 -32.16 -22.81 -6.93
CA ALA A 131 -31.63 -22.07 -8.09
C ALA A 131 -30.78 -20.80 -7.83
N GLY A 132 -29.46 -20.96 -7.96
CA GLY A 132 -28.51 -19.88 -8.31
C GLY A 132 -28.03 -19.02 -7.14
N SER A 133 -26.88 -19.37 -6.55
CA SER A 133 -26.23 -18.58 -5.51
C SER A 133 -25.59 -17.31 -6.06
N PHE A 134 -26.33 -16.21 -6.15
CA PHE A 134 -25.74 -14.88 -6.31
C PHE A 134 -25.36 -14.32 -4.94
N TYR A 135 -24.08 -14.47 -4.56
CA TYR A 135 -23.51 -13.78 -3.40
C TYR A 135 -23.58 -12.27 -3.65
N SER A 136 -24.57 -11.59 -3.07
CA SER A 136 -24.67 -10.13 -3.12
C SER A 136 -24.01 -9.53 -1.87
N PRO A 137 -22.84 -8.86 -1.97
CA PRO A 137 -22.15 -8.27 -0.82
C PRO A 137 -23.00 -7.12 -0.26
N ARG A 138 -23.56 -7.27 0.95
CA ARG A 138 -24.60 -6.33 1.41
C ARG A 138 -24.11 -5.01 1.99
N ARG A 139 -22.80 -4.78 2.13
CA ARG A 139 -22.15 -3.47 2.40
C ARG A 139 -20.69 -3.74 2.70
N SER A 140 -19.79 -3.23 1.88
CA SER A 140 -18.36 -3.24 2.21
C SER A 140 -18.07 -2.04 3.11
N ARG A 141 -17.72 -2.27 4.37
CA ARG A 141 -17.24 -1.19 5.25
C ARG A 141 -15.81 -0.89 4.85
N LYS A 142 -15.58 0.34 4.41
CA LYS A 142 -14.26 0.88 4.06
C LYS A 142 -13.86 1.86 5.14
N SER A 143 -12.69 1.66 5.73
CA SER A 143 -12.04 2.64 6.59
C SER A 143 -10.64 2.90 6.06
N SER A 144 -10.15 4.12 6.25
CA SER A 144 -8.79 4.48 5.90
C SER A 144 -8.21 5.44 6.91
N THR A 145 -6.93 5.28 7.21
CA THR A 145 -6.18 6.19 8.07
C THR A 145 -5.02 6.76 7.26
N SER A 146 -4.93 8.08 7.20
CA SER A 146 -3.89 8.79 6.41
C SER A 146 -2.91 9.48 7.35
N PHE A 147 -1.63 9.16 7.22
CA PHE A 147 -0.54 9.82 7.91
C PHE A 147 0.10 10.85 6.98
N SER A 148 0.21 12.10 7.44
CA SER A 148 1.02 13.12 6.78
C SER A 148 2.43 13.04 7.36
N LEU A 149 3.42 12.75 6.50
CA LEU A 149 4.78 12.40 6.88
C LEU A 149 5.78 13.33 6.20
N LYS A 150 6.83 13.69 6.94
CA LYS A 150 8.00 14.41 6.42
C LYS A 150 9.28 13.73 6.91
N GLY A 151 10.29 13.65 6.06
CA GLY A 151 11.55 13.02 6.44
C GLY A 151 12.60 13.10 5.38
N PHE A 152 13.58 12.21 5.47
CA PHE A 152 14.72 12.18 4.57
C PHE A 152 14.99 10.76 4.09
N TRP A 153 15.41 10.67 2.83
CA TRP A 153 15.85 9.47 2.15
C TRP A 153 17.32 9.59 1.79
N SER A 154 18.08 8.53 1.99
CA SER A 154 19.47 8.43 1.56
C SER A 154 19.55 7.52 0.33
N GLU A 155 19.98 8.07 -0.79
CA GLU A 155 20.21 7.32 -2.03
C GLU A 155 21.29 6.26 -1.86
N TYR A 156 22.32 6.58 -1.06
CA TYR A 156 23.45 5.69 -0.80
C TYR A 156 23.04 4.41 -0.06
N THR A 157 22.25 4.55 1.01
CA THR A 157 21.84 3.40 1.84
C THR A 157 20.56 2.74 1.31
N GLY A 158 19.67 3.52 0.68
CA GLY A 158 18.32 3.09 0.34
C GLY A 158 17.36 3.14 1.54
N GLU A 159 17.71 3.83 2.61
CA GLU A 159 16.89 4.01 3.80
C GLU A 159 16.11 5.32 3.73
N LEU A 160 14.85 5.29 4.19
CA LEU A 160 13.97 6.44 4.35
C LEU A 160 13.40 6.41 5.76
N CYS A 161 13.59 7.50 6.51
CA CYS A 161 12.95 7.71 7.80
C CYS A 161 12.10 8.97 7.75
N MET A 162 10.87 8.89 8.23
CA MET A 162 9.92 9.99 8.26
C MET A 162 9.20 10.06 9.59
N VAL A 163 8.84 11.26 10.01
CA VAL A 163 7.98 11.49 11.18
C VAL A 163 6.70 12.17 10.74
N GLY A 164 5.61 11.95 11.48
CA GLY A 164 4.38 12.66 11.19
C GLY A 164 3.19 12.26 12.02
N THR A 165 2.03 12.74 11.58
CA THR A 165 0.79 12.66 12.37
C THR A 165 -0.38 12.15 11.55
N SER A 166 -1.37 11.61 12.25
CA SER A 166 -2.66 11.25 11.69
C SER A 166 -3.76 11.53 12.72
N SER A 167 -5.00 11.57 12.24
CA SER A 167 -6.19 11.55 13.09
C SER A 167 -7.07 10.39 12.67
N SER A 168 -7.48 9.57 13.63
CA SER A 168 -8.38 8.46 13.40
C SER A 168 -9.42 8.37 14.52
N TYR A 169 -10.28 7.36 14.47
CA TYR A 169 -11.25 7.08 15.51
C TYR A 169 -11.04 5.68 16.07
N SER A 170 -11.08 5.56 17.39
CA SER A 170 -11.12 4.26 18.07
C SER A 170 -12.43 3.54 17.75
N ARG A 171 -12.52 2.25 18.10
CA ARG A 171 -13.75 1.47 17.95
C ARG A 171 -14.92 2.10 18.72
N GLU A 172 -14.65 2.68 19.88
CA GLU A 172 -15.62 3.37 20.73
C GLU A 172 -16.03 4.75 20.18
N GLY A 173 -15.49 5.16 19.03
CA GLY A 173 -15.78 6.45 18.40
C GLY A 173 -15.01 7.62 18.99
N LYS A 174 -13.97 7.36 19.80
CA LYS A 174 -13.12 8.41 20.36
C LYS A 174 -12.12 8.89 19.32
N LEU A 175 -11.97 10.21 19.18
CA LEU A 175 -10.93 10.79 18.33
C LEU A 175 -9.53 10.45 18.87
N LEU A 176 -8.68 9.93 18.00
CA LEU A 176 -7.28 9.58 18.25
C LEU A 176 -6.37 10.54 17.50
N HIS A 177 -5.35 11.06 18.18
CA HIS A 177 -4.28 11.88 17.61
C HIS A 177 -3.01 11.06 17.54
N LEU A 178 -2.75 10.50 16.38
CA LEU A 178 -1.66 9.55 16.18
C LEU A 178 -0.39 10.30 15.80
N THR A 179 0.71 9.95 16.44
CA THR A 179 2.07 10.41 16.13
C THR A 179 2.91 9.19 15.78
N ALA A 180 3.70 9.28 14.71
CA ALA A 180 4.36 8.11 14.16
C ALA A 180 5.73 8.37 13.53
N VAL A 181 6.53 7.31 13.47
CA VAL A 181 7.78 7.23 12.71
C VAL A 181 7.65 6.13 11.67
N LEU A 182 7.82 6.47 10.40
CA LEU A 182 7.91 5.51 9.31
C LEU A 182 9.38 5.26 9.00
N GLN A 183 9.79 3.99 8.97
CA GLN A 183 11.09 3.56 8.49
C GLN A 183 10.88 2.61 7.31
N LEU A 184 11.51 2.90 6.18
CA LEU A 184 11.53 2.08 4.98
C LEU A 184 12.97 1.78 4.58
N SER A 185 13.20 0.54 4.19
CA SER A 185 14.49 0.00 3.74
C SER A 185 14.35 -0.55 2.32
N GLY A 186 15.46 -0.58 1.57
CA GLY A 186 15.46 -1.09 0.20
C GLY A 186 14.82 -0.13 -0.82
N VAL A 187 14.70 1.16 -0.50
CA VAL A 187 14.21 2.22 -1.39
C VAL A 187 15.34 2.66 -2.32
N LYS A 188 15.80 1.76 -3.20
CA LYS A 188 16.88 1.97 -4.18
C LYS A 188 16.70 1.04 -5.38
N ASN A 189 17.61 1.08 -6.35
CA ASN A 189 17.56 0.28 -7.59
C ASN A 189 16.96 -1.13 -7.44
N SER A 190 16.03 -1.44 -8.34
CA SER A 190 15.13 -2.59 -8.26
C SER A 190 15.65 -3.79 -9.07
N THR A 191 15.67 -4.97 -8.44
CA THR A 191 15.72 -6.29 -9.09
C THR A 191 14.42 -7.06 -8.84
N ILE A 192 14.20 -8.22 -9.46
CA ILE A 192 12.97 -9.01 -9.27
C ILE A 192 12.70 -9.38 -7.80
N THR A 193 13.77 -9.58 -7.03
CA THR A 193 13.72 -9.91 -5.60
C THR A 193 13.68 -8.68 -4.70
N SER A 194 13.87 -7.49 -5.25
CA SER A 194 13.84 -6.25 -4.47
C SER A 194 12.42 -5.94 -3.99
N LEU A 195 12.35 -5.63 -2.70
CA LEU A 195 11.14 -5.31 -1.96
C LEU A 195 11.49 -4.16 -1.02
N ILE A 196 10.62 -3.16 -0.96
CA ILE A 196 10.69 -2.14 0.08
C ILE A 196 10.03 -2.72 1.31
N ARG A 197 10.77 -2.75 2.41
CA ARG A 197 10.29 -3.26 3.70
C ARG A 197 10.34 -2.15 4.71
N GLY A 198 9.37 -2.11 5.60
CA GLY A 198 9.38 -1.07 6.62
C GLY A 198 8.45 -1.32 7.77
N THR A 199 8.45 -0.35 8.68
CA THR A 199 7.61 -0.37 9.86
C THR A 199 7.16 1.04 10.20
N LEU A 200 5.87 1.20 10.50
CA LEU A 200 5.31 2.41 11.07
C LEU A 200 5.17 2.22 12.58
N TRP A 201 5.90 3.00 13.35
CA TRP A 201 5.94 2.96 14.81
C TRP A 201 5.07 4.07 15.39
N SER A 202 4.36 3.79 16.48
CA SER A 202 3.74 4.84 17.29
C SER A 202 4.80 5.54 18.15
N LEU A 203 4.69 6.86 18.27
CA LEU A 203 5.48 7.66 19.21
C LEU A 203 4.80 7.82 20.57
N SER A 204 3.57 7.37 20.71
CA SER A 204 2.84 7.38 21.99
C SER A 204 3.31 6.20 22.86
N SER A 205 3.23 6.34 24.18
CA SER A 205 3.54 5.22 25.10
C SER A 205 2.40 4.20 25.07
N ALA A 206 2.69 2.93 25.40
CA ALA A 206 1.71 1.83 25.32
C ALA A 206 0.42 2.06 26.13
N ASP A 207 0.50 2.86 27.19
CA ASP A 207 -0.62 3.23 28.06
C ASP A 207 -1.45 4.43 27.53
N ASP A 208 -0.95 5.14 26.51
CA ASP A 208 -1.64 6.26 25.89
C ASP A 208 -2.75 5.76 24.95
N PRO A 209 -3.97 6.33 24.99
CA PRO A 209 -5.04 5.95 24.07
C PRO A 209 -4.71 6.14 22.58
N ASN A 210 -3.71 6.96 22.24
CA ASN A 210 -3.25 7.20 20.87
C ASN A 210 -2.19 6.18 20.40
N TYR A 211 -1.78 5.26 21.27
CA TYR A 211 -0.84 4.21 20.91
C TYR A 211 -1.44 3.20 19.94
N PHE A 212 -0.61 2.76 19.01
CA PHE A 212 -0.89 1.65 18.11
C PHE A 212 0.33 0.75 17.98
N GLU A 213 0.08 -0.54 17.84
CA GLU A 213 1.13 -1.53 17.64
C GLU A 213 1.88 -1.29 16.32
N PRO A 214 3.18 -1.65 16.24
CA PRO A 214 3.96 -1.47 15.03
C PRO A 214 3.28 -2.10 13.81
N ILE A 215 3.23 -1.35 12.72
CA ILE A 215 2.59 -1.78 11.47
C ILE A 215 3.68 -2.14 10.48
N SER A 216 3.72 -3.41 10.05
CA SER A 216 4.69 -3.89 9.06
C SER A 216 4.26 -3.50 7.67
N ILE A 217 5.20 -3.05 6.83
CA ILE A 217 4.95 -2.52 5.49
C ILE A 217 5.78 -3.28 4.46
N LEU A 218 5.14 -3.60 3.34
CA LEU A 218 5.76 -4.19 2.17
C LEU A 218 5.30 -3.47 0.89
N MET A 219 6.23 -3.01 0.06
CA MET A 219 5.93 -2.41 -1.24
C MET A 219 6.89 -2.94 -2.31
N PHE A 220 6.47 -2.82 -3.57
CA PHE A 220 7.31 -3.12 -4.74
C PHE A 220 7.84 -1.82 -5.32
N LEU A 221 9.15 -1.71 -5.57
CA LEU A 221 9.69 -0.55 -6.25
C LEU A 221 9.21 -0.54 -7.71
N LEU A 222 8.63 0.59 -8.13
CA LEU A 222 8.00 0.77 -9.44
C LEU A 222 8.89 1.48 -10.48
N THR A 223 10.15 1.74 -10.15
CA THR A 223 11.03 2.59 -10.94
C THR A 223 12.41 1.95 -11.11
N ASN A 224 13.09 2.26 -12.23
CA ASN A 224 14.41 1.73 -12.60
C ASN A 224 14.55 0.20 -12.56
N TYR A 225 13.45 -0.52 -12.84
CA TYR A 225 13.46 -1.96 -12.92
C TYR A 225 14.12 -2.42 -14.23
N GLN A 226 15.17 -3.22 -14.10
CA GLN A 226 15.81 -3.87 -15.25
C GLN A 226 15.26 -5.28 -15.40
N TYR A 227 14.51 -5.50 -16.48
CA TYR A 227 14.00 -6.83 -16.84
C TYR A 227 15.15 -7.75 -17.23
N ALA A 228 15.21 -8.93 -16.63
CA ALA A 228 16.19 -9.94 -16.97
C ALA A 228 15.57 -10.99 -17.91
N LYS A 229 16.25 -11.28 -19.02
CA LYS A 229 15.89 -12.45 -19.84
C LYS A 229 16.63 -13.65 -19.29
N ASN A 230 15.91 -14.65 -18.80
CA ASN A 230 16.53 -15.94 -18.53
C ASN A 230 16.87 -16.60 -19.88
N SER A 231 18.17 -16.76 -20.16
CA SER A 231 18.67 -17.36 -21.42
C SER A 231 18.56 -18.88 -21.45
N ASN A 232 18.22 -19.49 -20.32
CA ASN A 232 17.96 -20.91 -20.24
C ASN A 232 16.56 -21.16 -20.81
N GLU A 233 16.47 -21.30 -22.13
CA GLU A 233 15.29 -21.89 -22.76
C GLU A 233 15.08 -23.27 -22.14
N PHE A 234 14.09 -23.39 -21.25
CA PHE A 234 13.60 -24.68 -20.76
C PHE A 234 13.00 -25.40 -21.95
N LYS A 235 13.83 -26.18 -22.65
CA LYS A 235 13.44 -26.77 -23.94
C LYS A 235 12.38 -27.86 -23.84
N ASN A 236 12.04 -28.38 -22.66
CA ASN A 236 11.09 -29.49 -22.51
C ASN A 236 10.46 -29.54 -21.11
N GLU A 237 9.52 -28.66 -20.75
CA GLU A 237 8.86 -28.79 -19.43
C GLU A 237 7.33 -28.59 -19.42
N CYS A 238 6.73 -28.17 -20.53
CA CYS A 238 5.27 -28.19 -20.69
C CYS A 238 4.84 -29.19 -21.77
N SER A 239 5.14 -30.48 -21.57
CA SER A 239 4.65 -31.57 -22.43
C SER A 239 3.25 -32.03 -22.01
N GLY A 240 2.31 -31.10 -21.92
CA GLY A 240 0.89 -31.46 -21.96
C GLY A 240 0.52 -31.83 -23.40
N ASP A 241 -0.38 -32.80 -23.59
CA ASP A 241 -1.04 -33.09 -24.87
C ASP A 241 -1.90 -31.89 -25.28
N ILE A 242 -1.25 -30.83 -25.71
CA ILE A 242 -1.89 -29.61 -26.17
C ILE A 242 -2.09 -29.81 -27.67
N ASN A 243 -3.22 -30.42 -28.06
CA ASN A 243 -3.78 -30.32 -29.41
C ASN A 243 -4.24 -28.88 -29.70
N VAL A 244 -3.36 -27.89 -29.53
CA VAL A 244 -3.61 -26.50 -29.89
C VAL A 244 -3.06 -26.34 -31.29
N ALA A 245 -3.97 -26.18 -32.24
CA ALA A 245 -3.63 -25.81 -33.61
C ALA A 245 -2.72 -24.58 -33.59
N GLU A 246 -1.65 -24.58 -34.41
CA GLU A 246 -0.70 -23.46 -34.59
C GLU A 246 -1.38 -22.11 -34.88
N SER A 247 -2.66 -22.12 -35.28
CA SER A 247 -3.52 -20.95 -35.45
C SER A 247 -3.93 -20.25 -34.14
N SER A 248 -3.66 -20.84 -32.98
CA SER A 248 -3.99 -20.27 -31.66
C SER A 248 -2.84 -19.46 -31.08
N SER A 249 -2.06 -18.82 -31.95
CA SER A 249 -1.06 -17.85 -31.51
C SER A 249 -1.75 -16.82 -30.60
N LEU A 250 -1.16 -16.53 -29.44
CA LEU A 250 -1.61 -15.47 -28.53
C LEU A 250 -1.33 -14.08 -29.14
N SER A 251 -1.62 -13.89 -30.42
CA SER A 251 -1.46 -12.61 -31.11
C SER A 251 -2.28 -11.55 -30.38
N LEU A 252 -1.59 -10.51 -29.91
CA LEU A 252 -2.24 -9.36 -29.32
C LEU A 252 -2.92 -8.57 -30.44
N HIS A 253 -4.16 -8.15 -30.23
CA HIS A 253 -4.83 -7.24 -31.16
C HIS A 253 -3.98 -5.99 -31.40
N LEU A 254 -3.96 -5.51 -32.65
CA LEU A 254 -3.27 -4.28 -33.00
C LEU A 254 -3.66 -3.13 -32.05
N GLY A 255 -2.68 -2.50 -31.43
CA GLY A 255 -2.87 -1.41 -30.48
C GLY A 255 -3.08 -1.81 -29.02
N ARG A 256 -3.12 -3.11 -28.69
CA ARG A 256 -3.06 -3.59 -27.30
C ARG A 256 -1.66 -4.07 -26.94
N SER A 257 -1.16 -3.62 -25.80
CA SER A 257 0.09 -4.10 -25.21
C SER A 257 -0.22 -5.26 -24.24
N ILE A 258 0.77 -6.08 -23.90
CA ILE A 258 0.54 -7.14 -22.91
C ILE A 258 0.12 -6.54 -21.56
N CYS A 259 0.66 -5.37 -21.23
CA CYS A 259 0.27 -4.65 -20.03
C CYS A 259 -1.20 -4.23 -20.05
N SER A 260 -1.74 -3.74 -21.17
CA SER A 260 -3.16 -3.35 -21.21
C SER A 260 -4.12 -4.54 -21.17
N VAL A 261 -3.66 -5.73 -21.60
CA VAL A 261 -4.42 -6.98 -21.42
C VAL A 261 -4.48 -7.35 -19.94
N LEU A 262 -3.36 -7.25 -19.23
CA LEU A 262 -3.23 -7.65 -17.83
C LEU A 262 -3.53 -6.53 -16.82
N GLU A 263 -3.82 -5.32 -17.28
CA GLU A 263 -4.29 -4.21 -16.45
C GLU A 263 -5.79 -4.36 -16.12
N TYR A 264 -6.51 -5.20 -16.87
CA TYR A 264 -7.92 -5.43 -16.59
C TYR A 264 -8.12 -6.22 -15.27
N PRO A 265 -9.07 -5.79 -14.42
CA PRO A 265 -9.20 -6.24 -13.03
C PRO A 265 -9.37 -7.75 -12.76
N ILE A 266 -9.55 -8.60 -13.77
CA ILE A 266 -9.82 -10.03 -13.58
C ILE A 266 -8.98 -10.86 -14.55
N ASN A 267 -7.68 -10.97 -14.29
CA ASN A 267 -6.82 -11.99 -14.91
C ASN A 267 -6.84 -13.25 -14.04
N THR A 268 -8.03 -13.82 -13.87
CA THR A 268 -8.21 -15.02 -13.05
C THR A 268 -8.37 -16.22 -13.97
N PHE A 269 -7.61 -17.26 -13.70
CA PHE A 269 -7.55 -18.49 -14.48
C PHE A 269 -7.95 -19.65 -13.58
N GLN A 270 -8.83 -20.50 -14.08
CA GLN A 270 -9.15 -21.74 -13.41
C GLN A 270 -8.01 -22.73 -13.61
N LEU A 271 -7.62 -23.40 -12.53
CA LEU A 271 -6.60 -24.43 -12.55
C LEU A 271 -7.27 -25.79 -12.71
N ASP A 272 -6.90 -26.50 -13.77
CA ASP A 272 -7.31 -27.88 -13.99
C ASP A 272 -6.14 -28.80 -13.61
N TYR A 273 -6.47 -29.83 -12.85
CA TYR A 273 -5.53 -30.82 -12.35
C TYR A 273 -5.73 -32.15 -13.05
N ALA A 274 -4.64 -32.91 -13.20
CA ALA A 274 -4.71 -34.26 -13.74
C ALA A 274 -5.59 -35.18 -12.86
N SER A 275 -6.14 -36.25 -13.41
CA SER A 275 -7.10 -37.10 -12.69
C SER A 275 -6.51 -37.82 -11.45
N ASP A 276 -5.20 -38.07 -11.46
CA ASP A 276 -4.42 -38.63 -10.35
C ASP A 276 -4.03 -37.57 -9.30
N CYS A 277 -4.39 -36.31 -9.55
CA CYS A 277 -3.98 -35.15 -8.78
C CYS A 277 -5.13 -34.69 -7.87
N ASN A 278 -5.39 -35.49 -6.85
CA ASN A 278 -6.52 -35.38 -5.93
C ASN A 278 -6.13 -34.99 -4.49
N SER A 279 -4.84 -34.76 -4.23
CA SER A 279 -4.35 -34.31 -2.92
C SER A 279 -3.49 -33.07 -3.06
N SER A 280 -3.63 -32.13 -2.10
CA SER A 280 -2.76 -30.96 -2.01
C SER A 280 -1.28 -31.32 -1.83
N LYS A 281 -0.97 -32.55 -1.40
CA LYS A 281 0.38 -32.96 -1.03
C LYS A 281 1.31 -33.18 -2.22
N THR A 282 0.77 -33.66 -3.33
CA THR A 282 1.56 -34.00 -4.54
C THR A 282 1.41 -33.00 -5.66
N CYS A 283 0.37 -32.19 -5.62
CA CYS A 283 -0.09 -31.37 -6.74
C CYS A 283 0.08 -29.88 -6.56
N ASN A 284 0.43 -29.48 -5.34
CA ASN A 284 0.57 -28.08 -5.02
C ASN A 284 2.01 -27.62 -5.29
N SER A 285 2.15 -26.59 -6.12
CA SER A 285 3.45 -25.93 -6.37
C SER A 285 4.08 -25.32 -5.11
N PHE A 286 3.30 -25.16 -4.04
CA PHE A 286 3.76 -24.68 -2.73
C PHE A 286 4.06 -25.80 -1.72
N GLY A 287 3.90 -27.07 -2.11
CA GLY A 287 4.11 -28.22 -1.23
C GLY A 287 3.03 -28.40 -0.14
N ASP A 288 3.39 -29.15 0.91
CA ASP A 288 2.51 -29.54 2.01
C ASP A 288 2.12 -28.37 2.94
N ASP A 289 2.91 -27.30 2.96
CA ASP A 289 2.80 -26.21 3.95
C ASP A 289 1.51 -25.40 3.84
N VAL A 290 0.92 -25.35 2.65
CA VAL A 290 -0.27 -24.54 2.35
C VAL A 290 -1.57 -25.27 2.69
N GLY A 291 -1.56 -26.62 2.73
CA GLY A 291 -2.70 -27.42 3.20
C GLY A 291 -3.97 -27.42 2.31
N PHE A 292 -3.95 -26.75 1.16
CA PHE A 292 -5.04 -26.76 0.18
C PHE A 292 -4.50 -26.82 -1.25
N LEU A 293 -5.37 -27.21 -2.20
CA LEU A 293 -5.07 -27.19 -3.63
C LEU A 293 -5.82 -26.01 -4.27
N PRO A 294 -5.12 -24.98 -4.77
CA PRO A 294 -5.76 -23.78 -5.29
C PRO A 294 -6.59 -24.09 -6.54
N GLN A 295 -7.84 -23.64 -6.59
CA GLN A 295 -8.68 -23.84 -7.80
C GLN A 295 -8.50 -22.72 -8.82
N LEU A 296 -7.93 -21.60 -8.39
CA LEU A 296 -7.76 -20.38 -9.18
C LEU A 296 -6.32 -19.88 -9.07
N MET A 297 -5.88 -19.25 -10.14
CA MET A 297 -4.69 -18.41 -10.20
C MET A 297 -5.11 -17.00 -10.62
N SER A 298 -4.56 -15.97 -9.98
CA SER A 298 -4.78 -14.58 -10.39
C SER A 298 -3.49 -13.87 -10.73
N LEU A 299 -3.53 -12.97 -11.72
CA LEU A 299 -2.41 -12.11 -12.10
C LEU A 299 -2.73 -10.64 -11.79
N ASN A 300 -1.92 -10.05 -10.91
CA ASN A 300 -1.96 -8.63 -10.58
C ASN A 300 -0.72 -7.94 -11.11
N THR A 301 -0.90 -6.93 -11.96
CA THR A 301 0.24 -6.17 -12.50
C THR A 301 0.90 -5.34 -11.40
N ILE A 302 2.21 -5.54 -11.21
CA ILE A 302 3.03 -4.72 -10.30
C ILE A 302 3.55 -3.50 -11.07
N GLN A 303 4.15 -3.74 -12.24
CA GLN A 303 4.76 -2.70 -13.07
C GLN A 303 4.74 -3.12 -14.53
N CYS A 304 4.65 -2.13 -15.41
CA CYS A 304 4.83 -2.27 -16.85
C CYS A 304 6.00 -1.40 -17.33
N SER A 305 6.72 -1.85 -18.37
CA SER A 305 7.68 -1.02 -19.09
C SER A 305 6.99 0.07 -19.90
N SER A 306 7.70 1.16 -20.19
CA SER A 306 7.17 2.30 -20.95
C SER A 306 6.72 1.93 -22.37
N ASP A 307 7.33 0.90 -22.98
CA ASP A 307 6.97 0.37 -24.30
C ASP A 307 5.78 -0.62 -24.27
N GLY A 308 5.27 -0.95 -23.08
CA GLY A 308 4.15 -1.87 -22.90
C GLY A 308 4.48 -3.34 -23.12
N GLN A 309 5.73 -3.72 -23.38
CA GLN A 309 6.10 -5.08 -23.77
C GLN A 309 6.55 -5.95 -22.60
N SER A 310 7.09 -5.35 -21.54
CA SER A 310 7.58 -6.07 -20.37
C SER A 310 6.73 -5.76 -19.16
N LEU A 311 6.47 -6.78 -18.35
CA LEU A 311 5.71 -6.63 -17.13
C LEU A 311 6.31 -7.41 -15.97
N ARG A 312 6.12 -6.87 -14.78
CA ARG A 312 6.29 -7.56 -13.50
C ARG A 312 4.90 -7.73 -12.89
N PHE A 313 4.59 -8.91 -12.42
CA PHE A 313 3.27 -9.25 -11.89
C PHE A 313 3.38 -10.10 -10.64
N LEU A 314 2.36 -9.98 -9.79
CA LEU A 314 2.10 -10.85 -8.66
C LEU A 314 1.15 -11.96 -9.13
N MET A 315 1.55 -13.20 -8.92
CA MET A 315 0.74 -14.38 -9.19
C MET A 315 0.21 -14.92 -7.87
N GLU A 316 -1.10 -14.98 -7.71
CA GLU A 316 -1.78 -15.32 -6.46
C GLU A 316 -2.58 -16.62 -6.60
N PHE A 317 -2.49 -17.49 -5.59
CA PHE A 317 -3.18 -18.79 -5.54
C PHE A 317 -4.05 -18.90 -4.27
N PRO A 318 -5.27 -18.35 -4.28
CA PRO A 318 -6.11 -18.32 -3.09
C PRO A 318 -6.74 -19.69 -2.75
N ASN A 319 -7.09 -19.87 -1.49
CA ASN A 319 -7.94 -20.98 -1.01
C ASN A 319 -9.44 -20.70 -1.22
N SER A 320 -9.79 -19.90 -2.22
CA SER A 320 -11.15 -19.47 -2.45
C SER A 320 -11.49 -19.57 -3.93
N ASN A 321 -12.78 -19.76 -4.20
CA ASN A 321 -13.30 -19.81 -5.55
C ASN A 321 -13.58 -18.39 -6.08
N TYR A 322 -13.08 -17.35 -5.41
CA TYR A 322 -13.35 -15.97 -5.75
C TYR A 322 -12.16 -15.06 -5.43
N VAL A 323 -11.63 -14.44 -6.49
CA VAL A 323 -10.63 -13.38 -6.37
C VAL A 323 -11.35 -12.03 -6.45
N GLY A 324 -11.32 -11.27 -5.36
CA GLY A 324 -11.84 -9.92 -5.31
C GLY A 324 -10.74 -8.88 -5.53
N PHE A 325 -11.15 -7.62 -5.70
CA PHE A 325 -10.17 -6.51 -5.75
C PHE A 325 -9.47 -6.28 -4.41
N TYR A 326 -8.13 -6.30 -4.42
CA TYR A 326 -7.24 -6.00 -3.29
C TYR A 326 -7.34 -6.98 -2.13
N HIS A 327 -6.71 -8.14 -2.24
CA HIS A 327 -6.61 -9.11 -1.15
C HIS A 327 -5.44 -8.81 -0.21
N SER A 328 -5.51 -9.37 1.00
CA SER A 328 -4.37 -9.36 1.91
C SER A 328 -3.21 -10.17 1.31
N PHE A 329 -2.00 -9.64 1.45
CA PHE A 329 -0.80 -10.31 0.97
C PHE A 329 -0.52 -11.59 1.76
N ASN A 330 -0.36 -12.71 1.05
CA ASN A 330 0.06 -13.98 1.63
C ASN A 330 1.30 -14.50 0.89
N PRO A 331 2.51 -14.34 1.45
CA PRO A 331 3.74 -14.75 0.77
C PRO A 331 3.83 -16.26 0.55
N ASN A 332 3.07 -17.09 1.27
CA ASN A 332 3.13 -18.54 1.15
C ASN A 332 2.40 -19.07 -0.09
N THR A 333 1.57 -18.24 -0.73
CA THR A 333 0.71 -18.63 -1.85
C THR A 333 0.82 -17.63 -3.01
N MET A 334 1.94 -16.91 -3.07
CA MET A 334 2.17 -15.85 -4.04
C MET A 334 3.57 -15.93 -4.63
N PHE A 335 3.67 -15.68 -5.93
CA PHE A 335 4.94 -15.55 -6.65
C PHE A 335 5.04 -14.20 -7.33
N VAL A 336 6.28 -13.72 -7.50
CA VAL A 336 6.58 -12.57 -8.35
C VAL A 336 7.14 -13.08 -9.66
N GLY A 337 6.46 -12.76 -10.76
CA GLY A 337 6.89 -13.09 -12.11
C GLY A 337 7.29 -11.85 -12.89
N GLU A 338 8.15 -12.03 -13.88
CA GLU A 338 8.41 -11.04 -14.92
C GLU A 338 8.40 -11.69 -16.29
N GLY A 339 8.14 -10.92 -17.34
CA GLY A 339 8.20 -11.41 -18.70
C GLY A 339 8.17 -10.30 -19.73
N THR A 340 8.68 -10.60 -20.92
CA THR A 340 8.66 -9.70 -22.09
C THR A 340 7.94 -10.36 -23.25
N TRP A 341 6.98 -9.63 -23.82
CA TRP A 341 6.19 -10.07 -24.96
C TRP A 341 6.89 -9.72 -26.28
N ILE A 342 7.57 -10.68 -26.89
CA ILE A 342 8.18 -10.52 -28.21
C ILE A 342 7.18 -10.99 -29.27
N GLY A 343 6.36 -10.07 -29.77
CA GLY A 343 5.50 -10.35 -30.92
C GLY A 343 6.35 -10.55 -32.19
N ARG A 344 6.23 -11.70 -32.85
CA ARG A 344 6.66 -11.79 -34.26
C ARG A 344 5.63 -11.02 -35.09
N ARG A 345 6.08 -9.96 -35.78
CA ARG A 345 5.30 -9.42 -36.91
C ARG A 345 5.30 -10.51 -37.98
N ILE A 346 4.14 -11.10 -38.24
CA ILE A 346 3.92 -11.99 -39.37
C ILE A 346 3.53 -11.13 -40.56
#